data_AF-A0A7S3TGU2-F1
#
_entry.id   AF-A0A7S3TGU2-F1
#
_cell.length_a   1.000
_cell.length_b   1.000
_cell.length_c   1.000
_cell.angle_alpha   90.00
_cell.angle_beta   90.00
_cell.angle_gamma   90.00
#
_symmetry.space_group_name_H-M   'P 1'
#
loop_
_entity.id
_entity.type
_entity.pdbx_description
1 polymer ?
#
loop_
_entity_poly.entity_id
_entity_poly.type
_entity_poly.pdbx_seq_one_letter_code
_entity_poly.pdbx_strand_id
1 'polypeptide(L)'
;GGGGGASQGPPPPDTSVYATKEDSATASWIPFMGGKAKTASQMRDEKYCGYLVSLDKVLTDWDANQIEKREALMHADYYMEKIQEVGRVDADNAMEILKQRGIDDTKRAAMQGKYQELKQACGQRVPQYDRDSHHKSGCC
;
A
#
# COMPACT_ATOMS: atom_id res chain seq x y z
N GLY A 1 -35.62 40.23 39.98
CA GLY A 1 -35.83 38.93 39.31
C GLY A 1 -35.07 38.93 38.01
N GLY A 2 -34.12 38.02 37.84
CA GLY A 2 -33.35 37.83 36.63
C GLY A 2 -32.74 36.43 36.67
N GLY A 3 -33.40 35.48 35.99
CA GLY A 3 -33.01 34.07 35.96
C GLY A 3 -31.99 33.82 34.86
N GLY A 4 -30.83 33.29 35.23
CA GLY A 4 -29.83 32.75 34.30
C GLY A 4 -30.22 31.35 33.85
N GLY A 5 -30.42 31.17 32.54
CA GLY A 5 -30.54 29.87 31.91
C GLY A 5 -29.17 29.37 31.47
N ALA A 6 -28.67 28.32 32.15
CA ALA A 6 -27.49 27.59 31.71
C ALA A 6 -27.91 26.54 30.66
N SER A 7 -27.45 26.71 29.43
CA SER A 7 -27.58 25.75 28.34
C SER A 7 -26.68 24.53 28.59
N GLN A 8 -27.28 23.39 28.92
CA GLN A 8 -26.61 22.09 29.01
C GLN A 8 -26.40 21.53 27.60
N GLY A 9 -25.15 21.29 27.23
CA GLY A 9 -24.79 20.54 26.02
C GLY A 9 -25.04 19.04 26.19
N PRO A 10 -25.18 18.28 25.09
CA PRO A 10 -25.42 16.84 25.15
C PRO A 10 -24.20 16.09 25.73
N PRO A 11 -24.42 14.98 26.46
CA PRO A 11 -23.33 14.13 26.96
C PRO A 11 -22.60 13.40 25.81
N PRO A 12 -21.32 13.06 25.99
CA PRO A 12 -20.57 12.26 25.02
C PRO A 12 -21.13 10.82 24.94
N PRO A 13 -21.02 10.15 23.78
CA PRO A 13 -21.39 8.74 23.66
C PRO A 13 -20.43 7.84 24.44
N ASP A 14 -21.02 6.93 25.20
CA ASP A 14 -20.38 5.85 25.95
C ASP A 14 -19.70 4.87 24.99
N THR A 15 -18.37 4.86 24.93
CA THR A 15 -17.60 3.85 24.20
C THR A 15 -17.50 2.57 25.02
N SER A 16 -18.64 1.92 25.17
CA SER A 16 -18.79 0.59 25.74
C SER A 16 -18.40 -0.48 24.72
N VAL A 17 -17.29 -1.16 25.02
CA VAL A 17 -17.09 -2.61 24.87
C VAL A 17 -17.38 -3.20 23.48
N TYR A 18 -16.39 -3.17 22.59
CA TYR A 18 -16.30 -4.17 21.54
C TYR A 18 -15.70 -5.45 22.11
N ALA A 19 -16.58 -6.43 22.33
CA ALA A 19 -16.25 -7.80 22.67
C ALA A 19 -15.31 -8.39 21.60
N THR A 20 -14.06 -8.63 21.99
CA THR A 20 -13.14 -9.48 21.23
C THR A 20 -13.66 -10.91 21.26
N LYS A 21 -14.03 -11.42 20.08
CA LYS A 21 -14.25 -12.86 19.88
C LYS A 21 -12.92 -13.58 20.13
N GLU A 22 -12.93 -14.38 21.18
CA GLU A 22 -11.94 -15.41 21.45
C GLU A 22 -12.17 -16.57 20.49
N ASP A 23 -11.45 -16.59 19.38
CA ASP A 23 -11.29 -17.82 18.60
C ASP A 23 -10.09 -18.58 19.16
N SER A 24 -10.44 -19.56 19.98
CA SER A 24 -9.60 -20.62 20.51
C SER A 24 -8.94 -21.38 19.36
N ALA A 25 -7.64 -21.14 19.15
CA ALA A 25 -6.76 -22.04 18.43
C ALA A 25 -5.58 -22.39 19.35
N THR A 26 -5.72 -23.54 19.98
CA THR A 26 -4.67 -24.40 20.51
C THR A 26 -3.40 -24.34 19.64
N ALA A 27 -2.40 -23.58 20.07
CA ALA A 27 -1.03 -23.68 19.58
C ALA A 27 -0.09 -23.75 20.78
N SER A 28 0.36 -24.97 21.05
CA SER A 28 1.26 -25.37 22.12
C SER A 28 2.60 -24.64 22.11
N TRP A 29 2.92 -23.97 23.22
CA TRP A 29 4.09 -24.23 24.07
C TRP A 29 5.45 -24.41 23.36
N ILE A 30 6.03 -23.33 22.83
CA ILE A 30 7.49 -23.25 22.60
C ILE A 30 8.01 -21.94 23.22
N PRO A 31 8.58 -21.97 24.45
CA PRO A 31 9.09 -20.79 25.15
C PRO A 31 10.60 -20.58 24.93
N PHE A 32 11.11 -20.80 23.71
CA PHE A 32 12.54 -20.61 23.41
C PHE A 32 12.81 -20.25 21.94
N MET A 33 12.42 -19.03 21.55
CA MET A 33 13.10 -18.32 20.47
C MET A 33 12.88 -16.83 20.72
N GLY A 34 13.92 -16.17 21.24
CA GLY A 34 13.98 -14.73 21.49
C GLY A 34 14.02 -13.92 20.19
N GLY A 35 12.99 -14.07 19.35
CA GLY A 35 12.71 -13.15 18.27
C GLY A 35 12.14 -11.88 18.90
N LYS A 36 12.90 -10.78 18.86
CA LYS A 36 12.39 -9.45 19.19
C LYS A 36 11.05 -9.29 18.46
N ALA A 37 9.96 -9.06 19.21
CA ALA A 37 8.65 -8.84 18.63
C ALA A 37 8.78 -7.72 17.58
N LYS A 38 8.40 -8.01 16.34
CA LYS A 38 8.48 -7.03 15.26
C LYS A 38 7.65 -5.82 15.67
N THR A 39 8.22 -4.64 15.51
CA THR A 39 7.49 -3.41 15.82
C THR A 39 6.32 -3.25 14.85
N ALA A 40 5.30 -2.49 15.24
CA ALA A 40 4.19 -2.18 14.35
C ALA A 40 4.65 -1.48 13.05
N SER A 41 5.77 -0.74 13.08
CA SER A 41 6.37 -0.15 11.87
C SER A 41 6.94 -1.23 10.94
N GLN A 42 7.74 -2.17 11.48
CA GLN A 42 8.31 -3.27 10.70
C GLN A 42 7.21 -4.11 10.03
N MET A 43 6.10 -4.37 10.72
CA MET A 43 4.97 -5.08 10.12
C MET A 43 4.31 -4.32 8.97
N ARG A 44 4.29 -2.98 9.00
CA ARG A 44 3.81 -2.16 7.87
C ARG A 44 4.77 -2.20 6.71
N ASP A 45 6.07 -2.06 6.97
CA ASP A 45 7.11 -2.09 5.93
C ASP A 45 7.10 -3.44 5.21
N GLU A 46 6.98 -4.54 5.96
CA GLU A 46 6.85 -5.89 5.39
C GLU A 46 5.60 -6.06 4.52
N LYS A 47 4.46 -5.50 4.95
CA LYS A 47 3.22 -5.50 4.15
C LYS A 47 3.38 -4.71 2.87
N TYR A 48 3.94 -3.51 2.94
CA TYR A 48 4.25 -2.67 1.78
C TYR A 48 5.13 -3.42 0.77
N CYS A 49 6.22 -4.02 1.24
CA CYS A 49 7.12 -4.80 0.40
C CYS A 49 6.41 -6.04 -0.18
N GLY A 50 5.54 -6.69 0.59
CA GLY A 50 4.71 -7.79 0.14
C GLY A 50 3.78 -7.40 -1.01
N TYR A 51 3.09 -6.26 -0.91
CA TYR A 51 2.22 -5.77 -1.98
C TYR A 51 3.00 -5.40 -3.25
N LEU A 52 4.19 -4.81 -3.13
CA LEU A 52 5.05 -4.54 -4.29
C LEU A 52 5.45 -5.83 -5.02
N VAL A 53 5.78 -6.88 -4.29
CA VAL A 53 6.14 -8.19 -4.88
C VAL A 53 4.94 -8.82 -5.58
N SER A 54 3.75 -8.75 -4.97
CA SER A 54 2.53 -9.25 -5.61
C SER A 54 2.17 -8.46 -6.87
N LEU A 55 2.38 -7.14 -6.86
CA LEU A 55 2.19 -6.30 -8.05
C LEU A 55 3.16 -6.68 -9.18
N ASP A 56 4.45 -6.85 -8.85
CA ASP A 56 5.48 -7.31 -9.81
C ASP A 56 5.08 -8.63 -10.47
N LYS A 57 4.57 -9.57 -9.66
CA LYS A 57 4.11 -10.86 -10.13
C LYS A 57 2.93 -10.71 -11.11
N VAL A 58 1.91 -9.93 -10.78
CA VAL A 58 0.76 -9.70 -11.67
C VAL A 58 1.20 -9.08 -12.99
N LEU A 59 2.09 -8.09 -12.95
CA LEU A 59 2.61 -7.45 -14.17
C LEU A 59 3.44 -8.42 -15.01
N THR A 60 4.19 -9.32 -14.37
CA THR A 60 4.97 -10.36 -15.06
C THR A 60 4.06 -11.42 -15.68
N ASP A 61 3.02 -11.87 -14.95
CA ASP A 61 2.04 -12.83 -15.44
C ASP A 61 1.26 -12.25 -16.64
N TRP A 62 0.95 -10.95 -16.62
CA TRP A 62 0.33 -10.25 -17.74
C TRP A 62 1.26 -10.16 -18.96
N ASP A 63 2.52 -9.78 -18.77
CA ASP A 63 3.55 -9.70 -19.82
C ASP A 63 3.81 -11.07 -20.46
N ALA A 64 3.74 -12.14 -19.67
CA ALA A 64 3.79 -13.53 -20.10
C ALA A 64 2.47 -14.05 -20.71
N ASN A 65 1.45 -13.20 -20.87
CA ASN A 65 0.10 -13.53 -21.34
C ASN A 65 -0.58 -14.68 -20.56
N GLN A 66 -0.25 -14.85 -19.28
CA GLN A 66 -0.86 -15.87 -18.40
C GLN A 66 -2.22 -15.41 -17.86
N ILE A 67 -2.44 -14.10 -17.76
CA ILE A 67 -3.68 -13.49 -17.28
C ILE A 67 -4.21 -12.45 -18.28
N GLU A 68 -5.53 -12.31 -18.36
CA GLU A 68 -6.15 -11.33 -19.27
C GLU A 68 -5.88 -9.90 -18.77
N LYS A 69 -5.68 -8.95 -19.69
CA LYS A 69 -5.45 -7.52 -19.38
C LYS A 69 -6.43 -6.92 -18.37
N ARG A 70 -7.72 -7.24 -18.43
CA ARG A 70 -8.73 -6.70 -17.51
C ARG A 70 -8.57 -7.25 -16.09
N GLU A 71 -8.32 -8.54 -15.98
CA GLU A 71 -8.06 -9.21 -14.70
C GLU A 71 -6.75 -8.72 -14.09
N ALA A 72 -5.70 -8.62 -14.90
CA ALA A 72 -4.41 -8.04 -14.50
C ALA A 72 -4.58 -6.62 -13.94
N LEU A 73 -5.34 -5.77 -14.63
CA LEU A 73 -5.57 -4.39 -14.19
C LEU A 73 -6.34 -4.34 -12.86
N MET A 74 -7.37 -5.17 -12.70
CA MET A 74 -8.12 -5.24 -11.44
C MET A 74 -7.22 -5.63 -10.26
N HIS A 75 -6.36 -6.63 -10.42
CA HIS A 75 -5.41 -7.03 -9.38
C HIS A 75 -4.35 -5.96 -9.13
N ALA A 76 -3.82 -5.35 -10.19
CA ALA A 76 -2.83 -4.28 -10.06
C ALA A 76 -3.40 -3.05 -9.34
N ASP A 77 -4.63 -2.63 -9.67
CA ASP A 77 -5.34 -1.54 -8.99
C ASP A 77 -5.56 -1.86 -7.51
N TYR A 78 -5.99 -3.08 -7.18
CA TYR A 78 -6.11 -3.53 -5.78
C TYR A 78 -4.79 -3.41 -5.01
N TYR A 79 -3.68 -3.91 -5.57
CA TYR A 79 -2.39 -3.83 -4.88
C TYR A 79 -1.89 -2.38 -4.78
N MET A 80 -2.13 -1.55 -5.79
CA MET A 80 -1.79 -0.13 -5.75
C MET A 80 -2.58 0.63 -4.68
N GLU A 81 -3.87 0.32 -4.51
CA GLU A 81 -4.69 0.86 -3.42
C GLU A 81 -4.14 0.43 -2.06
N LYS A 82 -3.81 -0.87 -1.88
CA LYS A 82 -3.21 -1.36 -0.64
C LYS A 82 -1.86 -0.72 -0.33
N ILE A 83 -1.03 -0.48 -1.34
CA ILE A 83 0.23 0.25 -1.17
C ILE A 83 -0.02 1.67 -0.64
N GLN A 84 -1.04 2.36 -1.15
CA GLN A 84 -1.41 3.70 -0.68
C GLN A 84 -2.00 3.68 0.74
N GLU A 85 -2.82 2.68 1.06
CA GLU A 85 -3.41 2.49 2.40
C GLU A 85 -2.36 2.27 3.49
N VAL A 86 -1.23 1.60 3.20
CA VAL A 86 -0.16 1.41 4.20
C VAL A 86 0.41 2.75 4.68
N GLY A 87 0.42 3.77 3.81
CA GLY A 87 0.85 5.12 4.15
C GLY A 87 2.37 5.26 4.26
N ARG A 88 2.83 5.90 5.34
CA ARG A 88 4.27 6.17 5.56
C ARG A 88 4.99 4.91 6.05
N VAL A 89 5.98 4.48 5.27
CA VAL A 89 6.90 3.38 5.58
C VAL A 89 8.30 3.91 5.84
N ASP A 90 9.08 3.16 6.60
CA ASP A 90 10.50 3.45 6.78
C ASP A 90 11.25 3.09 5.49
N ALA A 91 11.86 4.09 4.84
CA ALA A 91 12.50 3.90 3.55
C ALA A 91 13.71 2.97 3.64
N ASP A 92 14.51 3.06 4.71
CA ASP A 92 15.74 2.27 4.86
C ASP A 92 15.41 0.80 5.10
N ASN A 93 14.44 0.54 5.98
CA ASN A 93 13.97 -0.81 6.25
C ASN A 93 13.27 -1.43 5.03
N ALA A 94 12.40 -0.67 4.35
CA ALA A 94 11.73 -1.15 3.15
C ALA A 94 12.72 -1.45 2.02
N MET A 95 13.76 -0.63 1.85
CA MET A 95 14.84 -0.90 0.88
C MET A 95 15.58 -2.19 1.20
N GLU A 96 15.91 -2.44 2.48
CA GLU A 96 16.58 -3.68 2.87
C GLU A 96 15.72 -4.91 2.55
N ILE A 97 14.43 -4.88 2.90
CA ILE A 97 13.49 -5.97 2.64
C ILE A 97 13.30 -6.18 1.12
N LEU A 98 13.17 -5.11 0.34
CA LEU A 98 13.01 -5.21 -1.11
C LEU A 98 14.27 -5.75 -1.80
N LYS A 99 15.45 -5.34 -1.34
CA LYS A 99 16.74 -5.85 -1.83
C LYS A 99 16.87 -7.35 -1.60
N GLN A 100 16.46 -7.85 -0.42
CA GLN A 100 16.42 -9.29 -0.14
C GLN A 100 15.49 -10.06 -1.10
N ARG A 101 14.47 -9.37 -1.66
CA ARG A 101 13.53 -9.92 -2.64
C ARG A 101 13.93 -9.64 -4.10
N GLY A 102 15.09 -9.04 -4.33
CA GLY A 102 15.57 -8.70 -5.67
C GLY A 102 14.76 -7.60 -6.37
N ILE A 103 14.14 -6.71 -5.60
CA ILE A 103 13.45 -5.53 -6.12
C ILE A 103 14.30 -4.30 -5.85
N ASP A 104 15.04 -3.88 -6.87
CA ASP A 104 15.81 -2.64 -6.85
C ASP A 104 14.98 -1.44 -7.35
N ASP A 105 15.50 -0.24 -7.18
CA ASP A 105 14.89 1.00 -7.67
C ASP A 105 14.55 0.96 -9.17
N THR A 106 15.45 0.41 -9.97
CA THR A 106 15.23 0.21 -11.41
C THR A 106 14.00 -0.65 -11.65
N LYS A 107 13.81 -1.71 -10.85
CA LYS A 107 12.65 -2.60 -10.97
C LYS A 107 11.37 -1.90 -10.51
N ARG A 108 11.43 -1.07 -9.48
CA ARG A 108 10.30 -0.21 -9.06
C ARG A 108 9.86 0.75 -10.16
N ALA A 109 10.82 1.42 -10.81
CA ALA A 109 10.53 2.30 -11.93
C ALA A 109 9.92 1.54 -13.12
N ALA A 110 10.46 0.35 -13.43
CA ALA A 110 9.93 -0.51 -14.49
C ALA A 110 8.49 -0.98 -14.18
N MET A 111 8.18 -1.36 -12.93
CA MET A 111 6.82 -1.71 -12.52
C MET A 111 5.83 -0.56 -12.73
N GLN A 112 6.23 0.68 -12.41
CA GLN A 112 5.39 1.85 -12.67
C GLN A 112 5.11 2.04 -14.17
N GLY A 113 6.13 1.88 -15.01
CA GLY A 113 5.98 1.92 -16.48
C GLY A 113 5.00 0.86 -16.98
N LYS A 114 5.24 -0.41 -16.62
CA LYS A 114 4.37 -1.53 -17.01
C LYS A 114 2.92 -1.36 -16.54
N TYR A 115 2.71 -0.83 -15.34
CA TYR A 115 1.37 -0.54 -14.84
C TYR A 115 0.67 0.56 -15.66
N GLN A 116 1.38 1.60 -16.10
CA GLN A 116 0.83 2.61 -17.00
C GLN A 116 0.50 2.03 -18.37
N GLU A 117 1.36 1.18 -18.92
CA GLU A 117 1.12 0.46 -20.18
C GLU A 117 -0.12 -0.44 -20.08
N LEU A 118 -0.28 -1.18 -18.98
CA LEU A 118 -1.45 -2.01 -18.71
C LEU A 118 -2.74 -1.18 -18.69
N LYS A 119 -2.71 0.00 -18.06
CA LYS A 119 -3.85 0.94 -18.08
C LYS A 119 -4.19 1.41 -19.49
N GLN A 120 -3.18 1.75 -20.28
CA GLN A 120 -3.36 2.14 -21.69
C GLN A 120 -3.94 0.98 -22.52
N ALA A 121 -3.44 -0.24 -22.33
CA ALA A 121 -3.91 -1.44 -23.04
C ALA A 121 -5.38 -1.79 -22.71
N CYS A 122 -5.86 -1.40 -21.53
CA CYS A 122 -7.26 -1.52 -21.13
C CYS A 122 -8.13 -0.34 -21.59
N GLY A 123 -7.56 0.66 -22.26
CA GLY A 123 -8.27 1.86 -22.73
C GLY A 123 -8.55 2.88 -21.63
N GLN A 124 -7.91 2.77 -20.46
CA GLN A 124 -7.96 3.83 -19.46
C GLN A 124 -7.06 4.98 -19.90
N ARG A 125 -7.60 6.20 -19.81
CA ARG A 125 -6.90 7.43 -20.17
C ARG A 125 -5.87 7.75 -19.08
N VAL A 126 -4.62 7.34 -19.27
CA VAL A 126 -3.51 7.68 -18.37
C VAL A 126 -3.09 9.13 -18.67
N PRO A 127 -3.08 10.04 -17.68
CA PRO A 127 -2.52 11.37 -17.87
C PRO A 127 -1.05 11.23 -18.29
N GLN A 128 -0.74 11.58 -19.54
CA GLN A 128 0.64 11.72 -19.96
C GLN A 128 1.21 12.95 -19.27
N TYR A 129 1.99 12.73 -18.22
CA TYR A 129 2.90 13.74 -17.73
C TYR A 129 4.07 13.77 -18.71
N ASP A 130 3.92 14.51 -19.81
CA ASP A 130 5.00 14.85 -20.72
C ASP A 130 6.18 15.36 -19.88
N ARG A 131 7.26 14.56 -19.81
CA ARG A 131 8.51 14.92 -19.12
C ARG A 131 9.27 16.04 -19.85
N ASP A 132 8.73 16.53 -20.98
CA ASP A 132 9.42 17.39 -21.93
C ASP A 132 8.98 18.86 -21.95
N SER A 133 8.11 19.30 -21.02
CA SER A 133 7.61 20.70 -21.02
C SER A 133 8.59 21.77 -20.49
N HIS A 134 9.90 21.51 -20.45
CA HIS A 134 10.92 22.48 -20.03
C HIS A 134 11.91 22.94 -21.11
N HIS A 135 11.60 22.77 -22.40
CA HIS A 135 12.28 23.53 -23.47
C HIS A 135 11.62 24.90 -23.69
N LYS A 136 11.75 25.81 -22.72
CA LYS A 136 11.71 27.24 -23.06
C LYS A 136 13.08 27.62 -23.60
N SER A 137 13.21 27.42 -24.91
CA SER A 137 14.10 28.17 -25.80
C SER A 137 13.90 29.67 -25.55
N GLY A 138 14.66 30.24 -24.63
CA GLY A 138 14.84 31.67 -24.49
C GLY A 138 15.85 32.13 -25.54
N CYS A 139 15.32 32.57 -26.68
CA CYS A 139 16.03 33.33 -27.68
C CYS A 139 16.31 34.73 -27.12
N CYS A 140 17.59 35.07 -26.98
CA CYS A 140 18.11 36.43 -26.82
C CYS A 140 19.38 36.53 -27.67
#